data_AF-A0A0W1L8M9-F1
#
_entry.id   AF-A0A0W1L8M9-F1
#
_cell.length_a   1.000
_cell.length_b   1.000
_cell.length_c   1.000
_cell.angle_alpha   90.00
_cell.angle_beta   90.00
_cell.angle_gamma   90.00
#
_symmetry.space_group_name_H-M   'P 1'
#
loop_
_entity.id
_entity.type
_entity.pdbx_description
1 polymer ?
#
loop_
_entity_poly.entity_id
_entity_poly.type
_entity_poly.pdbx_seq_one_letter_code
_entity_poly.pdbx_strand_id
1 'polypeptide(L)'
;MNTMQSEGANAQYNKNTLNAQFKKAPSNDLANKSLKYTTVFWFVTTLVGQWFFFYYIMSFYGFSVINDNMQIWNRWEPMGSTPFHAGDFSGNLAFAAHAIGAGIVAFGGALQLIPKVRNMYPRFHKINGYVFLTTVLCLALSGFYLVWIRDSKPLTLSGVGTTINGFLILAFAYFTVRCAINKKIANHREWALRLFLVSNAQWILRVGVFSYMVSGSILGLNPAFGDMFFPLWTFGCFVMPLAMLQLYFYAKRKTSSQLKFVASGLLCVLTLFMIVGMVGFTPFLLLVMSGDPISF
;
A
#
# COMPACT_ATOMS: atom_id res chain seq x y z
N MET A 1 -28.09 -19.43 63.87
CA MET A 1 -27.72 -20.26 62.70
C MET A 1 -27.96 -19.59 61.34
N ASN A 2 -28.21 -18.27 61.24
CA ASN A 2 -28.66 -17.63 59.99
C ASN A 2 -27.70 -16.59 59.36
N THR A 3 -26.49 -16.39 59.89
CA THR A 3 -25.56 -15.35 59.38
C THR A 3 -24.55 -15.85 58.35
N MET A 4 -24.22 -17.15 58.31
CA MET A 4 -23.24 -17.69 57.34
C MET A 4 -23.83 -17.98 55.94
N GLN A 5 -25.15 -18.13 55.80
CA GLN A 5 -25.78 -18.40 54.50
C GLN A 5 -25.97 -17.14 53.64
N SER A 6 -26.11 -15.95 54.25
CA SER A 6 -26.32 -14.69 53.51
C SER A 6 -25.02 -14.14 52.90
N GLU A 7 -23.86 -14.37 53.54
CA GLU A 7 -22.55 -13.94 53.03
C GLU A 7 -22.13 -14.73 51.79
N GLY A 8 -22.38 -16.04 51.76
CA GLY A 8 -22.10 -16.89 50.59
C GLY A 8 -22.95 -16.50 49.36
N ALA A 9 -24.23 -16.16 49.57
CA ALA A 9 -25.12 -15.71 48.51
C ALA A 9 -24.70 -14.34 47.94
N ASN A 10 -24.32 -13.39 48.80
CA ASN A 10 -23.84 -12.07 48.38
C ASN A 10 -22.48 -12.12 47.66
N ALA A 11 -21.56 -12.99 48.11
CA ALA A 11 -20.27 -13.18 47.44
C ALA A 11 -20.43 -13.83 46.05
N GLN A 12 -21.36 -14.78 45.91
CA GLN A 12 -21.65 -15.44 44.63
C GLN A 12 -22.43 -14.53 43.67
N TYR A 13 -23.35 -13.70 44.19
CA TYR A 13 -24.04 -12.66 43.43
C TYR A 13 -23.04 -11.62 42.89
N ASN A 14 -22.13 -11.12 43.74
CA ASN A 14 -21.08 -10.17 43.32
C ASN A 14 -20.10 -10.76 42.30
N LYS A 15 -19.73 -12.04 42.43
CA LYS A 15 -18.91 -12.73 41.41
C LYS A 15 -19.64 -12.86 40.08
N ASN A 16 -20.95 -13.14 40.10
CA ASN A 16 -21.74 -13.30 38.89
C ASN A 16 -22.01 -11.96 38.18
N THR A 17 -22.22 -10.86 38.92
CA THR A 17 -22.35 -9.51 38.35
C THR A 17 -21.02 -8.97 37.83
N LEU A 18 -19.90 -9.22 38.52
CA LEU A 18 -18.55 -8.90 38.00
C LEU A 18 -18.24 -9.72 36.74
N ASN A 19 -18.51 -11.03 36.72
CA ASN A 19 -18.29 -11.86 35.53
C ASN A 19 -19.23 -11.52 34.37
N ALA A 20 -20.44 -11.03 34.65
CA ALA A 20 -21.37 -10.53 33.62
C ALA A 20 -20.91 -9.18 33.03
N GLN A 21 -20.30 -8.30 33.83
CA GLN A 21 -19.73 -7.03 33.35
C GLN A 21 -18.48 -7.21 32.48
N PHE A 22 -17.73 -8.32 32.61
CA PHE A 22 -16.52 -8.58 31.83
C PHE A 22 -16.70 -9.53 30.62
N LYS A 23 -17.88 -10.11 30.41
CA LYS A 23 -18.20 -10.76 29.14
C LYS A 23 -18.43 -9.67 28.09
N LYS A 24 -17.39 -9.37 27.29
CA LYS A 24 -17.53 -8.56 26.06
C LYS A 24 -18.77 -9.04 25.32
N ALA A 25 -19.73 -8.14 25.09
CA ALA A 25 -20.94 -8.45 24.36
C ALA A 25 -20.58 -9.19 23.05
N PRO A 26 -21.26 -10.30 22.71
CA PRO A 26 -20.86 -11.18 21.59
C PRO A 26 -20.73 -10.44 20.25
N SER A 27 -21.51 -9.35 20.05
CA SER A 27 -21.38 -8.45 18.90
C SER A 27 -20.03 -7.75 18.81
N ASN A 28 -19.47 -7.31 19.94
CA ASN A 28 -18.16 -6.66 20.00
C ASN A 28 -17.01 -7.64 19.73
N ASP A 29 -17.14 -8.91 20.13
CA ASP A 29 -16.15 -9.94 19.80
C ASP A 29 -16.16 -10.26 18.30
N LEU A 30 -17.34 -10.46 17.71
CA LEU A 30 -17.48 -10.69 16.27
C LEU A 30 -16.96 -9.51 15.44
N ALA A 31 -17.29 -8.28 15.84
CA ALA A 31 -16.81 -7.07 15.14
C ALA A 31 -15.28 -6.93 15.20
N ASN A 32 -14.65 -7.27 16.34
CA ASN A 32 -13.20 -7.29 16.45
C ASN A 32 -12.57 -8.39 15.59
N LYS A 33 -13.18 -9.59 15.55
CA LYS A 33 -12.73 -10.70 14.70
C LYS A 33 -12.85 -10.34 13.22
N SER A 34 -13.97 -9.77 12.79
CA SER A 34 -14.19 -9.29 11.42
C SER A 34 -13.08 -8.32 11.00
N LEU A 35 -12.86 -7.26 11.79
CA LEU A 35 -11.81 -6.28 11.49
C LEU A 35 -10.42 -6.92 11.42
N LYS A 36 -10.12 -7.84 12.33
CA LYS A 36 -8.84 -8.58 12.35
C LYS A 36 -8.65 -9.41 11.09
N TYR A 37 -9.62 -10.26 10.74
CA TYR A 37 -9.49 -11.16 9.60
C TYR A 37 -9.50 -10.43 8.26
N THR A 38 -10.31 -9.38 8.10
CA THR A 38 -10.26 -8.54 6.89
C THR A 38 -8.91 -7.81 6.78
N THR A 39 -8.35 -7.33 7.90
CA THR A 39 -7.00 -6.73 7.86
C THR A 39 -5.93 -7.74 7.44
N VAL A 40 -6.03 -8.99 7.92
CA VAL A 40 -5.12 -10.07 7.48
C VAL A 40 -5.32 -10.38 6.00
N PHE A 41 -6.56 -10.48 5.54
CA PHE A 41 -6.89 -10.71 4.12
C PHE A 41 -6.32 -9.63 3.21
N TRP A 42 -6.53 -8.35 3.55
CA TRP A 42 -5.93 -7.21 2.85
C TRP A 42 -4.40 -7.30 2.85
N PHE A 43 -3.79 -7.60 4.01
CA PHE A 43 -2.34 -7.64 4.14
C PHE A 43 -1.72 -8.77 3.29
N VAL A 44 -2.29 -9.97 3.34
CA VAL A 44 -1.82 -11.11 2.54
C VAL A 44 -1.96 -10.81 1.05
N THR A 45 -3.09 -10.24 0.63
CA THR A 45 -3.33 -9.84 -0.76
C THR A 45 -2.29 -8.81 -1.22
N THR A 46 -2.05 -7.77 -0.40
CA THR A 46 -1.06 -6.72 -0.67
C THR A 46 0.35 -7.32 -0.79
N LEU A 47 0.71 -8.23 0.12
CA LEU A 47 2.03 -8.89 0.11
C LEU A 47 2.23 -9.70 -1.17
N VAL A 48 1.26 -10.54 -1.54
CA VAL A 48 1.33 -11.33 -2.78
C VAL A 48 1.47 -10.43 -4.00
N GLY A 49 0.65 -9.37 -4.08
CA GLY A 49 0.68 -8.44 -5.21
C GLY A 49 1.96 -7.63 -5.31
N GLN A 50 2.50 -7.18 -4.18
CA GLN A 50 3.78 -6.46 -4.15
C GLN A 50 4.96 -7.34 -4.51
N TRP A 51 4.95 -8.61 -4.10
CA TRP A 51 6.04 -9.55 -4.44
C TRP A 51 5.98 -9.98 -5.90
N PHE A 52 4.79 -10.16 -6.46
CA PHE A 52 4.63 -10.34 -7.90
C PHE A 52 5.10 -9.09 -8.67
N PHE A 53 4.77 -7.89 -8.19
CA PHE A 53 5.24 -6.65 -8.79
C PHE A 53 6.77 -6.50 -8.70
N PHE A 54 7.37 -6.87 -7.57
CA PHE A 54 8.83 -6.92 -7.42
C PHE A 54 9.46 -7.88 -8.43
N TYR A 55 8.91 -9.09 -8.57
CA TYR A 55 9.36 -10.06 -9.57
C TYR A 55 9.34 -9.43 -10.97
N TYR A 56 8.22 -8.83 -11.38
CA TYR A 56 8.12 -8.13 -12.66
C TYR A 56 9.19 -7.03 -12.82
N ILE A 57 9.35 -6.16 -11.82
CA ILE A 57 10.32 -5.06 -11.88
C ILE A 57 11.75 -5.59 -12.07
N MET A 58 12.12 -6.65 -11.35
CA MET A 58 13.45 -7.24 -11.47
C MET A 58 13.63 -7.98 -12.79
N SER A 59 12.63 -8.73 -13.24
CA SER A 59 12.68 -9.47 -14.49
C SER A 59 12.70 -8.58 -15.73
N PHE A 60 11.97 -7.46 -15.72
CA PHE A 60 11.93 -6.52 -16.85
C PHE A 60 13.03 -5.46 -16.73
N TYR A 61 12.93 -4.56 -15.74
CA TYR A 61 13.88 -3.45 -15.60
C TYR A 61 15.25 -3.93 -15.13
N GLY A 62 15.31 -4.77 -14.08
CA GLY A 62 16.59 -5.27 -13.56
C GLY A 62 17.40 -6.02 -14.62
N PHE A 63 16.78 -6.99 -15.30
CA PHE A 63 17.44 -7.77 -16.34
C PHE A 63 17.85 -6.92 -17.55
N SER A 64 17.01 -5.97 -17.98
CA SER A 64 17.36 -5.08 -19.10
C SER A 64 18.58 -4.18 -18.82
N VAL A 65 18.79 -3.75 -17.56
CA VAL A 65 20.00 -3.02 -17.17
C VAL A 65 21.23 -3.92 -17.25
N ILE A 66 21.13 -5.16 -16.74
CA ILE A 66 22.24 -6.11 -16.72
C ILE A 66 22.70 -6.49 -18.13
N ASN A 67 21.77 -6.56 -19.09
CA ASN A 67 22.05 -6.97 -20.48
C ASN A 67 22.21 -5.80 -21.45
N ASP A 68 22.34 -4.55 -20.96
CA ASP A 68 22.46 -3.34 -21.77
C ASP A 68 21.34 -3.19 -22.83
N ASN A 69 20.12 -3.58 -22.47
CA ASN A 69 18.93 -3.53 -23.33
C ASN A 69 17.87 -2.57 -22.76
N MET A 70 18.30 -1.40 -22.29
CA MET A 70 17.42 -0.42 -21.64
C MET A 70 16.40 0.22 -22.60
N GLN A 71 16.65 0.15 -23.92
CA GLN A 71 15.76 0.57 -24.99
C GLN A 71 14.38 -0.13 -24.88
N ILE A 72 14.34 -1.35 -24.34
CA ILE A 72 13.10 -2.11 -24.14
C ILE A 72 12.09 -1.37 -23.26
N TRP A 73 12.52 -0.41 -22.43
CA TRP A 73 11.61 0.40 -21.63
C TRP A 73 10.67 1.25 -22.49
N ASN A 74 11.01 1.56 -23.73
CA ASN A 74 10.13 2.31 -24.62
C ASN A 74 8.95 1.48 -25.14
N ARG A 75 8.80 0.21 -24.74
CA ARG A 75 7.55 -0.55 -24.91
C ARG A 75 6.36 0.12 -24.23
N TRP A 76 6.58 1.06 -23.32
CA TRP A 76 5.51 1.88 -22.72
C TRP A 76 5.00 3.01 -23.63
N GLU A 77 5.55 3.18 -24.84
CA GLU A 77 5.16 4.23 -25.78
C GLU A 77 3.67 4.24 -26.15
N PRO A 78 2.98 3.09 -26.35
CA PRO A 78 1.53 3.06 -26.56
C PRO A 78 0.72 3.65 -25.40
N MET A 79 1.31 3.78 -24.21
CA MET A 79 0.73 4.46 -23.05
C MET A 79 1.23 5.91 -22.89
N GLY A 80 1.93 6.44 -23.89
CA GLY A 80 2.46 7.80 -23.90
C GLY A 80 3.73 8.00 -23.06
N SER A 81 4.50 6.94 -22.80
CA SER A 81 5.74 7.02 -22.02
C SER A 81 6.93 6.40 -22.75
N THR A 82 8.01 7.17 -22.90
CA THR A 82 9.28 6.73 -23.51
C THR A 82 10.41 6.91 -22.49
N PRO A 83 10.59 5.98 -21.53
CA PRO A 83 11.51 6.19 -20.42
C PRO A 83 13.00 6.22 -20.79
N PHE A 84 13.39 5.56 -21.88
CA PHE A 84 14.79 5.48 -22.31
C PHE A 84 15.06 6.48 -23.43
N HIS A 85 16.07 7.34 -23.24
CA HIS A 85 16.55 8.26 -24.27
C HIS A 85 18.04 8.01 -24.55
N ALA A 86 18.40 7.78 -25.82
CA ALA A 86 19.80 7.59 -26.20
C ALA A 86 20.62 8.86 -25.89
N GLY A 87 21.78 8.71 -25.25
CA GLY A 87 22.65 9.83 -24.84
C GLY A 87 22.28 10.51 -23.52
N ASP A 88 21.13 10.20 -22.92
CA ASP A 88 20.69 10.77 -21.64
C ASP A 88 21.09 9.87 -20.45
N PHE A 89 22.39 9.85 -20.12
CA PHE A 89 22.88 9.02 -19.02
C PHE A 89 22.19 9.33 -17.69
N SER A 90 22.08 10.61 -17.32
CA SER A 90 21.51 11.03 -16.04
C SER A 90 20.04 10.66 -15.90
N GLY A 91 19.25 10.86 -16.97
CA GLY A 91 17.83 10.55 -16.95
C GLY A 91 17.55 9.06 -16.98
N ASN A 92 18.30 8.29 -17.77
CA ASN A 92 18.18 6.83 -17.79
C ASN A 92 18.57 6.23 -16.43
N LEU A 93 19.64 6.73 -15.80
CA LEU A 93 20.04 6.29 -14.46
C LEU A 93 18.98 6.64 -13.41
N ALA A 94 18.45 7.86 -13.44
CA ALA A 94 17.40 8.29 -12.51
C ALA A 94 16.14 7.43 -12.65
N PHE A 95 15.73 7.13 -13.89
CA PHE A 95 14.59 6.25 -14.16
C PHE A 95 14.86 4.81 -13.70
N ALA A 96 16.02 4.24 -14.01
CA ALA A 96 16.40 2.89 -13.59
C ALA A 96 16.39 2.77 -12.05
N ALA A 97 17.04 3.71 -11.36
CA ALA A 97 17.10 3.76 -9.91
C ALA A 97 15.69 3.90 -9.30
N HIS A 98 14.83 4.73 -9.90
CA HIS A 98 13.45 4.89 -9.46
C HIS A 98 12.63 3.61 -9.64
N ALA A 99 12.66 3.02 -10.85
CA ALA A 99 11.89 1.82 -11.19
C ALA A 99 12.31 0.61 -10.35
N ILE A 100 13.62 0.33 -10.26
CA ILE A 100 14.17 -0.81 -9.49
C ILE A 100 13.94 -0.58 -8.00
N GLY A 101 14.18 0.64 -7.49
CA GLY A 101 13.95 0.95 -6.09
C GLY A 101 12.47 0.82 -5.68
N ALA A 102 11.52 1.04 -6.61
CA ALA A 102 10.10 0.77 -6.35
C ALA A 102 9.84 -0.72 -6.05
N GLY A 103 10.53 -1.61 -6.76
CA GLY A 103 10.50 -3.05 -6.46
C GLY A 103 11.04 -3.36 -5.06
N ILE A 104 12.19 -2.76 -4.68
CA ILE A 104 12.78 -2.95 -3.34
C ILE A 104 11.83 -2.47 -2.23
N VAL A 105 11.17 -1.32 -2.43
CA VAL A 105 10.17 -0.78 -1.51
C VAL A 105 8.96 -1.69 -1.38
N ALA A 106 8.46 -2.24 -2.50
CA ALA A 106 7.34 -3.17 -2.50
C ALA A 106 7.68 -4.46 -1.72
N PHE A 107 8.85 -5.05 -1.96
CA PHE A 107 9.29 -6.26 -1.27
C PHE A 107 9.62 -6.02 0.22
N GLY A 108 10.55 -5.09 0.48
CA GLY A 108 11.08 -4.82 1.82
C GLY A 108 10.08 -4.13 2.74
N GLY A 109 9.19 -3.29 2.19
CA GLY A 109 8.14 -2.60 2.94
C GLY A 109 7.12 -3.55 3.56
N ALA A 110 6.67 -4.58 2.83
CA ALA A 110 5.72 -5.57 3.35
C ALA A 110 6.29 -6.31 4.57
N LEU A 111 7.59 -6.64 4.55
CA LEU A 111 8.28 -7.33 5.64
C LEU A 111 8.31 -6.49 6.93
N GLN A 112 8.34 -5.16 6.84
CA GLN A 112 8.30 -4.26 8.00
C GLN A 112 7.00 -4.36 8.81
N LEU A 113 5.90 -4.73 8.15
CA LEU A 113 4.58 -4.77 8.76
C LEU A 113 4.30 -6.07 9.52
N ILE A 114 5.11 -7.11 9.33
CA ILE A 114 4.92 -8.43 9.95
C ILE A 114 5.31 -8.38 11.43
N PRO A 115 4.37 -8.55 12.39
CA PRO A 115 4.67 -8.45 13.81
C PRO A 115 5.70 -9.49 14.29
N LYS A 116 5.66 -10.70 13.72
CA LYS A 116 6.62 -11.78 14.03
C LYS A 116 8.06 -11.38 13.68
N VAL A 117 8.27 -10.79 12.49
CA VAL A 117 9.60 -10.33 12.05
C VAL A 117 10.13 -9.27 13.02
N ARG A 118 9.32 -8.27 13.38
CA ARG A 118 9.72 -7.23 14.31
C ARG A 118 10.09 -7.76 15.69
N ASN A 119 9.31 -8.71 16.21
CA ASN A 119 9.48 -9.19 17.59
C ASN A 119 10.60 -10.24 17.72
N MET A 120 10.77 -11.12 16.72
CA MET A 120 11.77 -12.19 16.74
C MET A 120 13.11 -11.78 16.14
N TYR A 121 13.11 -10.91 15.13
CA TYR A 121 14.30 -10.50 14.39
C TYR A 121 14.47 -8.96 14.38
N PRO A 122 14.63 -8.32 15.56
CA PRO A 122 14.68 -6.86 15.66
C PRO A 122 15.87 -6.23 14.92
N ARG A 123 17.01 -6.92 14.83
CA ARG A 123 18.17 -6.46 14.04
C ARG A 123 17.84 -6.40 12.55
N PHE A 124 17.22 -7.45 12.02
CA PHE A 124 16.76 -7.50 10.63
C PHE A 124 15.73 -6.41 10.35
N HIS A 125 14.74 -6.23 11.24
CA HIS A 125 13.74 -5.18 11.11
C HIS A 125 14.38 -3.77 10.99
N LYS A 126 15.41 -3.48 11.80
CA LYS A 126 16.15 -2.21 11.72
C LYS A 126 16.91 -2.05 10.41
N ILE A 127 17.69 -3.05 10.00
CA ILE A 127 18.47 -3.00 8.75
C ILE A 127 17.54 -2.83 7.55
N ASN A 128 16.51 -3.66 7.44
CA ASN A 128 15.51 -3.54 6.38
C ASN A 128 14.78 -2.19 6.46
N GLY A 129 14.63 -1.60 7.65
CA GLY A 129 14.02 -0.28 7.84
C GLY A 129 14.92 0.85 7.32
N TYR A 130 16.24 0.76 7.52
CA TYR A 130 17.20 1.69 6.94
C TYR A 130 17.26 1.58 5.41
N VAL A 131 17.31 0.35 4.88
CA VAL A 131 17.25 0.12 3.43
C VAL A 131 15.98 0.73 2.85
N PHE A 132 14.81 0.40 3.43
CA PHE A 132 13.53 0.96 3.02
C PHE A 132 13.53 2.50 3.04
N LEU A 133 13.96 3.12 4.16
CA LEU A 133 13.99 4.58 4.31
C LEU A 133 14.91 5.25 3.30
N THR A 134 16.12 4.74 3.11
CA THR A 134 17.05 5.27 2.11
C THR A 134 16.46 5.14 0.71
N THR A 135 15.89 3.98 0.37
CA THR A 135 15.28 3.76 -0.95
C THR A 135 14.10 4.69 -1.21
N VAL A 136 13.18 4.89 -0.27
CA VAL A 136 12.04 5.82 -0.49
C VAL A 136 12.47 7.27 -0.61
N LEU A 137 13.54 7.69 0.08
CA LEU A 137 14.12 9.03 -0.07
C LEU A 137 14.74 9.19 -1.46
N CYS A 138 15.55 8.24 -1.91
CA CYS A 138 16.11 8.24 -3.26
C CYS A 138 15.00 8.25 -4.33
N LEU A 139 13.93 7.48 -4.15
CA LEU A 139 12.78 7.45 -5.05
C LEU A 139 12.04 8.79 -5.12
N ALA A 140 11.82 9.44 -3.97
CA ALA A 140 11.19 10.76 -3.97
C ALA A 140 12.04 11.78 -4.73
N LEU A 141 13.36 11.81 -4.49
CA LEU A 141 14.28 12.72 -5.16
C LEU A 141 14.39 12.45 -6.67
N SER A 142 14.54 11.19 -7.08
CA SER A 142 14.57 10.83 -8.50
C SER A 142 13.22 11.08 -9.17
N GLY A 143 12.10 10.89 -8.47
CA GLY A 143 10.78 11.25 -8.96
C GLY A 143 10.63 12.75 -9.22
N PHE A 144 11.10 13.60 -8.32
CA PHE A 144 11.12 15.05 -8.56
C PHE A 144 12.01 15.42 -9.75
N TYR A 145 13.20 14.82 -9.87
CA TYR A 145 14.07 15.03 -11.02
C TYR A 145 13.38 14.64 -12.33
N LEU A 146 12.73 13.47 -12.39
CA LEU A 146 12.03 13.02 -13.59
C LEU A 146 10.90 13.97 -13.99
N VAL A 147 10.07 14.39 -13.02
CA VAL A 147 8.89 15.23 -13.28
C VAL A 147 9.25 16.69 -13.56
N TRP A 148 10.24 17.25 -12.86
CA TRP A 148 10.51 18.69 -12.90
C TRP A 148 11.68 19.07 -13.82
N ILE A 149 12.64 18.16 -14.02
CA ILE A 149 13.89 18.47 -14.73
C ILE A 149 13.96 17.71 -16.05
N ARG A 150 13.86 16.38 -16.01
CA ARG A 150 14.04 15.53 -17.19
C ARG A 150 12.92 15.73 -18.22
N ASP A 151 11.69 15.56 -17.80
CA ASP A 151 10.51 15.68 -18.66
C ASP A 151 9.87 17.07 -18.52
N SER A 152 10.68 18.12 -18.69
CA SER A 152 10.36 19.55 -18.44
C SER A 152 9.29 20.17 -19.36
N LYS A 153 8.35 19.36 -19.85
CA LYS A 153 7.07 19.78 -20.44
C LYS A 153 6.19 20.45 -19.36
N PRO A 154 5.15 21.21 -19.75
CA PRO A 154 4.19 21.77 -18.79
C PRO A 154 3.68 20.70 -17.82
N LEU A 155 3.66 21.03 -16.52
CA LEU A 155 3.31 20.07 -15.48
C LEU A 155 1.88 19.57 -15.67
N THR A 156 1.76 18.29 -16.03
CA THR A 156 0.47 17.64 -16.20
C THR A 156 -0.17 17.32 -14.85
N LEU A 157 -1.46 16.98 -14.84
CA LEU A 157 -2.15 16.58 -13.62
C LEU A 157 -1.48 15.38 -12.93
N SER A 158 -0.95 14.43 -13.71
CA SER A 158 -0.15 13.30 -13.21
C SER A 158 1.15 13.77 -12.55
N GLY A 159 1.82 14.78 -13.13
CA GLY A 159 2.99 15.42 -12.53
C GLY A 159 2.67 16.11 -11.20
N VAL A 160 1.53 16.81 -11.11
CA VAL A 160 1.04 17.39 -9.85
C VAL A 160 0.78 16.31 -8.80
N GLY A 161 0.04 15.25 -9.14
CA GLY A 161 -0.24 14.14 -8.23
C GLY A 161 1.02 13.45 -7.73
N THR A 162 1.97 13.20 -8.63
CA THR A 162 3.28 12.60 -8.31
C THR A 162 4.09 13.51 -7.38
N THR A 163 4.08 14.82 -7.64
CA THR A 163 4.76 15.82 -6.81
C THR A 163 4.20 15.84 -5.39
N ILE A 164 2.87 15.90 -5.24
CA ILE A 164 2.21 15.87 -3.92
C ILE A 164 2.55 14.58 -3.18
N ASN A 165 2.47 13.44 -3.86
CA ASN A 165 2.83 12.15 -3.26
C ASN A 165 4.30 12.13 -2.81
N GLY A 166 5.22 12.71 -3.59
CA GLY A 166 6.63 12.86 -3.22
C GLY A 166 6.82 13.63 -1.91
N PHE A 167 6.14 14.77 -1.75
CA PHE A 167 6.18 15.53 -0.48
C PHE A 167 5.55 14.76 0.68
N LEU A 168 4.47 14.01 0.46
CA LEU A 168 3.88 13.14 1.49
C LEU A 168 4.85 12.04 1.93
N ILE A 169 5.57 11.42 1.00
CA ILE A 169 6.61 10.43 1.31
C ILE A 169 7.67 11.05 2.22
N LEU A 170 8.22 12.22 1.86
CA LEU A 170 9.24 12.90 2.67
C LEU A 170 8.74 13.26 4.06
N ALA A 171 7.53 13.83 4.17
CA ALA A 171 6.93 14.19 5.44
C ALA A 171 6.68 12.97 6.33
N PHE A 172 6.12 11.88 5.78
CA PHE A 172 5.81 10.68 6.55
C PHE A 172 7.07 9.91 6.94
N ALA A 173 8.11 9.93 6.10
CA ALA A 173 9.44 9.40 6.45
C ALA A 173 10.03 10.17 7.63
N TYR A 174 10.00 11.50 7.59
CA TYR A 174 10.44 12.35 8.70
C TYR A 174 9.73 12.00 10.01
N PHE A 175 8.39 11.96 10.02
CA PHE A 175 7.64 11.64 11.24
C PHE A 175 7.87 10.20 11.72
N THR A 176 8.03 9.25 10.81
CA THR A 176 8.35 7.86 11.13
C THR A 176 9.67 7.76 11.89
N VAL A 177 10.71 8.41 11.39
CA VAL A 177 12.05 8.44 12.01
C VAL A 177 12.03 9.22 13.32
N ARG A 178 11.41 10.42 13.33
CA ARG A 178 11.34 11.27 14.52
C ARG A 178 10.62 10.59 15.68
N CYS A 179 9.54 9.85 15.41
CA CYS A 179 8.84 9.07 16.43
C CYS A 179 9.68 7.90 16.95
N ALA A 180 10.48 7.25 16.09
CA ALA A 180 11.38 6.18 16.50
C ALA A 180 12.49 6.69 17.43
N ILE A 181 13.15 7.80 17.06
CA ILE A 181 14.20 8.46 17.86
C ILE A 181 13.66 8.85 19.23
N ASN A 182 12.47 9.47 19.27
CA ASN A 182 11.81 9.89 20.50
C ASN A 182 11.15 8.74 21.28
N LYS A 183 11.38 7.47 20.88
CA LYS A 183 10.83 6.26 21.51
C LYS A 183 9.29 6.23 21.58
N LYS A 184 8.60 7.00 20.74
CA LYS A 184 7.13 7.02 20.61
C LYS A 184 6.67 5.91 19.65
N ILE A 185 6.83 4.66 20.08
CA ILE A 185 6.68 3.47 19.21
C ILE A 185 5.26 3.31 18.64
N ALA A 186 4.22 3.66 19.40
CA ALA A 186 2.84 3.61 18.90
C ALA A 186 2.67 4.57 17.69
N ASN A 187 3.12 5.81 17.83
CA ASN A 187 3.04 6.81 16.76
C ASN A 187 3.96 6.46 15.58
N HIS A 188 5.16 5.93 15.86
CA HIS A 188 6.05 5.43 14.81
C HIS A 188 5.35 4.39 13.93
N ARG A 189 4.62 3.44 14.52
CA ARG A 189 3.86 2.43 13.75
C ARG A 189 2.76 3.05 12.89
N GLU A 190 2.04 4.04 13.42
CA GLU A 190 1.00 4.71 12.66
C GLU A 190 1.57 5.53 11.48
N TRP A 191 2.72 6.19 11.66
CA TRP A 191 3.41 6.91 10.58
C TRP A 191 4.07 5.96 9.57
N ALA A 192 4.64 4.84 10.03
CA ALA A 192 5.22 3.83 9.16
C ALA A 192 4.16 3.21 8.23
N LEU A 193 2.94 2.97 8.72
CA LEU A 193 1.83 2.51 7.88
C LEU A 193 1.42 3.55 6.84
N ARG A 194 1.36 4.84 7.20
CA ARG A 194 1.09 5.92 6.25
C ARG A 194 2.17 6.00 5.18
N LEU A 195 3.44 5.96 5.60
CA LEU A 195 4.59 5.94 4.71
C LEU A 195 4.54 4.76 3.74
N PHE A 196 4.28 3.56 4.23
CA PHE A 196 4.14 2.36 3.42
C PHE A 196 3.07 2.51 2.33
N LEU A 197 1.93 3.13 2.65
CA LEU A 197 0.86 3.36 1.66
C LEU A 197 1.27 4.38 0.59
N VAL A 198 1.79 5.55 0.98
CA VAL A 198 2.18 6.59 0.00
C VAL A 198 3.39 6.21 -0.84
N SER A 199 4.33 5.44 -0.27
CA SER A 199 5.48 4.92 -1.01
C SER A 199 5.08 3.86 -2.04
N ASN A 200 3.92 3.24 -1.88
CA ASN A 200 3.36 2.26 -2.80
C ASN A 200 2.20 2.81 -3.64
N ALA A 201 1.92 4.12 -3.58
CA ALA A 201 0.83 4.76 -4.31
C ALA A 201 0.90 4.48 -5.82
N GLN A 202 2.10 4.45 -6.39
CA GLN A 202 2.31 4.13 -7.80
C GLN A 202 1.92 2.68 -8.11
N TRP A 203 2.18 1.71 -7.25
CA TRP A 203 1.67 0.33 -7.43
C TRP A 203 0.14 0.29 -7.31
N ILE A 204 -0.44 0.97 -6.32
CA ILE A 204 -1.89 1.09 -6.15
C ILE A 204 -2.56 1.77 -7.36
N LEU A 205 -1.88 2.74 -7.99
CA LEU A 205 -2.33 3.38 -9.22
C LEU A 205 -2.54 2.34 -10.32
N ARG A 206 -1.54 1.49 -10.61
CA ARG A 206 -1.65 0.45 -11.66
C ARG A 206 -2.77 -0.53 -11.34
N VAL A 207 -2.76 -1.08 -10.12
CA VAL A 207 -3.78 -2.05 -9.70
C VAL A 207 -5.18 -1.44 -9.81
N GLY A 208 -5.38 -0.20 -9.40
CA GLY A 208 -6.68 0.47 -9.51
C GLY A 208 -7.10 0.76 -10.96
N VAL A 209 -6.18 1.13 -11.85
CA VAL A 209 -6.46 1.27 -13.29
C VAL A 209 -6.96 -0.04 -13.87
N PHE A 210 -6.24 -1.15 -13.69
CA PHE A 210 -6.66 -2.44 -14.21
C PHE A 210 -7.94 -2.95 -13.53
N SER A 211 -8.16 -2.60 -12.26
CA SER A 211 -9.41 -2.90 -11.56
C SER A 211 -10.60 -2.21 -12.22
N TYR A 212 -10.47 -0.92 -12.56
CA TYR A 212 -11.48 -0.15 -13.27
C TYR A 212 -11.76 -0.72 -14.66
N MET A 213 -10.71 -0.98 -15.45
CA MET A 213 -10.84 -1.54 -16.79
C MET A 213 -11.57 -2.90 -16.76
N VAL A 214 -11.11 -3.83 -15.93
CA VAL A 214 -11.71 -5.17 -15.86
C VAL A 214 -13.14 -5.12 -15.32
N SER A 215 -13.39 -4.37 -14.25
CA SER A 215 -14.72 -4.27 -13.66
C SER A 215 -15.71 -3.59 -14.61
N GLY A 216 -15.28 -2.54 -15.32
CA GLY A 216 -16.09 -1.86 -16.33
C GLY A 216 -16.47 -2.80 -17.47
N SER A 217 -15.52 -3.54 -18.02
CA SER A 217 -15.78 -4.52 -19.09
C SER A 217 -16.72 -5.64 -18.64
N ILE A 218 -16.56 -6.17 -17.42
CA ILE A 218 -17.45 -7.21 -16.86
C ILE A 218 -18.90 -6.70 -16.73
N LEU A 219 -19.07 -5.41 -16.45
CA LEU A 219 -20.38 -4.76 -16.35
C LEU A 219 -20.96 -4.36 -17.72
N GLY A 220 -20.31 -4.71 -18.83
CA GLY A 220 -20.75 -4.37 -20.19
C GLY A 220 -20.52 -2.90 -20.56
N LEU A 221 -19.67 -2.19 -19.83
CA LEU A 221 -19.21 -0.85 -20.19
C LEU A 221 -17.97 -0.94 -21.10
N ASN A 222 -17.63 0.17 -21.75
CA ASN A 222 -16.43 0.31 -22.57
C ASN A 222 -15.43 1.27 -21.89
N PRO A 223 -14.75 0.87 -20.80
CA PRO A 223 -13.80 1.73 -20.12
C PRO A 223 -12.60 2.01 -21.03
N ALA A 224 -12.15 3.26 -21.05
CA ALA A 224 -11.08 3.71 -21.94
C ALA A 224 -10.13 4.68 -21.23
N PHE A 225 -8.86 4.65 -21.65
CA PHE A 225 -7.89 5.65 -21.23
C PHE A 225 -8.38 7.05 -21.66
N GLY A 226 -8.70 7.89 -20.68
CA GLY A 226 -9.35 9.20 -20.89
C GLY A 226 -10.60 9.40 -20.06
N ASP A 227 -11.18 8.33 -19.51
CA ASP A 227 -12.33 8.43 -18.62
C ASP A 227 -12.03 9.29 -17.37
N MET A 228 -13.09 9.90 -16.82
CA MET A 228 -13.03 10.72 -15.60
C MET A 228 -12.37 9.97 -14.41
N PHE A 229 -12.37 8.64 -14.45
CA PHE A 229 -11.69 7.82 -13.46
C PHE A 229 -10.18 8.14 -13.35
N PHE A 230 -9.46 8.32 -14.46
CA PHE A 230 -8.01 8.50 -14.45
C PHE A 230 -7.51 9.77 -13.75
N PRO A 231 -8.06 10.98 -14.02
CA PRO A 231 -7.67 12.18 -13.29
C PRO A 231 -8.04 12.10 -11.80
N LEU A 232 -9.17 11.48 -11.44
CA LEU A 232 -9.54 11.25 -10.04
C LEU A 232 -8.58 10.26 -9.36
N TRP A 233 -8.26 9.16 -10.04
CA TRP A 233 -7.43 8.08 -9.51
C TRP A 233 -5.96 8.46 -9.36
N THR A 234 -5.49 9.45 -10.14
CA THR A 234 -4.16 10.07 -9.98
C THR A 234 -3.91 10.51 -8.54
N PHE A 235 -4.92 11.09 -7.87
CA PHE A 235 -4.86 11.43 -6.44
C PHE A 235 -5.43 10.31 -5.56
N GLY A 236 -6.48 9.63 -6.05
CA GLY A 236 -7.15 8.54 -5.35
C GLY A 236 -6.21 7.42 -4.91
N CYS A 237 -5.18 7.11 -5.69
CA CYS A 237 -4.22 6.04 -5.41
C CYS A 237 -3.43 6.21 -4.09
N PHE A 238 -3.34 7.42 -3.53
CA PHE A 238 -2.81 7.65 -2.19
C PHE A 238 -3.84 8.21 -1.20
N VAL A 239 -4.81 9.00 -1.66
CA VAL A 239 -5.85 9.57 -0.79
C VAL A 239 -6.77 8.48 -0.24
N MET A 240 -7.26 7.57 -1.09
CA MET A 240 -8.20 6.53 -0.65
C MET A 240 -7.55 5.54 0.34
N PRO A 241 -6.33 5.02 0.11
CA PRO A 241 -5.66 4.18 1.10
C PRO A 241 -5.42 4.91 2.44
N LEU A 242 -5.04 6.20 2.42
CA LEU A 242 -4.87 6.98 3.64
C LEU A 242 -6.19 7.20 4.38
N ALA A 243 -7.29 7.48 3.67
CA ALA A 243 -8.62 7.63 4.23
C ALA A 243 -9.08 6.30 4.87
N MET A 244 -8.90 5.18 4.18
CA MET A 244 -9.21 3.85 4.72
C MET A 244 -8.35 3.53 5.95
N LEU A 245 -7.06 3.85 5.93
CA LEU A 245 -6.18 3.66 7.08
C LEU A 245 -6.63 4.51 8.29
N GLN A 246 -7.04 5.75 8.06
CA GLN A 246 -7.55 6.62 9.12
C GLN A 246 -8.88 6.10 9.70
N LEU A 247 -9.79 5.62 8.85
CA LEU A 247 -11.02 4.95 9.28
C LEU A 247 -10.70 3.70 10.10
N TYR A 248 -9.74 2.88 9.67
CA TYR A 248 -9.28 1.70 10.41
C TYR A 248 -8.75 2.07 11.80
N PHE A 249 -7.90 3.10 11.91
CA PHE A 249 -7.42 3.56 13.22
C PHE A 249 -8.56 4.06 14.12
N TYR A 250 -9.52 4.79 13.54
CA TYR A 250 -10.69 5.27 14.27
C TYR A 250 -11.58 4.10 14.77
N ALA A 251 -11.89 3.14 13.91
CA ALA A 251 -12.66 1.94 14.24
C ALA A 251 -11.98 1.07 15.30
N LYS A 252 -10.64 0.97 15.25
CA LYS A 252 -9.85 0.22 16.24
C LYS A 252 -9.85 0.87 17.62
N ARG A 253 -9.87 2.20 17.70
CA ARG A 253 -9.88 2.95 18.97
C ARG A 253 -11.26 2.99 19.63
N LYS A 254 -12.35 2.91 18.85
CA LYS A 254 -13.72 2.98 19.36
C LYS A 254 -14.25 1.59 19.77
N THR A 255 -15.20 1.58 20.69
CA THR A 255 -15.92 0.36 21.15
C THR A 255 -17.10 -0.01 20.25
N SER A 256 -17.54 0.87 19.34
CA SER A 256 -18.69 0.64 18.46
C SER A 256 -18.49 -0.55 17.52
N SER A 257 -19.42 -1.52 17.58
CA SER A 257 -19.46 -2.67 16.66
C SER A 257 -19.80 -2.26 15.23
N GLN A 258 -20.76 -1.34 15.04
CA GLN A 258 -21.17 -0.88 13.71
C GLN A 258 -20.01 -0.27 12.94
N LEU A 259 -19.24 0.60 13.58
CA LEU A 259 -18.08 1.25 12.95
C LEU A 259 -17.02 0.24 12.50
N LYS A 260 -16.80 -0.82 13.29
CA LYS A 260 -15.86 -1.90 12.94
C LYS A 260 -16.37 -2.72 11.76
N PHE A 261 -17.67 -3.02 11.70
CA PHE A 261 -18.26 -3.70 10.55
C PHE A 261 -18.20 -2.85 9.29
N VAL A 262 -18.50 -1.54 9.36
CA VAL A 262 -18.37 -0.62 8.22
C VAL A 262 -16.92 -0.58 7.73
N ALA A 263 -15.96 -0.40 8.64
CA ALA A 263 -14.54 -0.40 8.27
C ALA A 263 -14.09 -1.74 7.67
N SER A 264 -14.58 -2.86 8.18
CA SER A 264 -14.27 -4.20 7.66
C SER A 264 -14.91 -4.43 6.29
N GLY A 265 -16.18 -4.06 6.11
CA GLY A 265 -16.87 -4.17 4.82
C GLY A 265 -16.19 -3.35 3.74
N LEU A 266 -15.88 -2.08 4.04
CA LEU A 266 -15.18 -1.21 3.09
C LEU A 266 -13.79 -1.75 2.75
N LEU A 267 -12.99 -2.16 3.75
CA LEU A 267 -11.68 -2.73 3.49
C LEU A 267 -11.77 -4.01 2.64
N CYS A 268 -12.77 -4.88 2.90
CA CYS A 268 -13.00 -6.09 2.13
C CYS A 268 -13.28 -5.77 0.66
N VAL A 269 -14.21 -4.83 0.40
CA VAL A 269 -14.55 -4.39 -0.96
C VAL A 269 -13.32 -3.83 -1.68
N LEU A 270 -12.54 -2.98 -1.02
CA LEU A 270 -11.29 -2.46 -1.57
C LEU A 270 -10.27 -3.57 -1.86
N THR A 271 -10.17 -4.58 -1.01
CA THR A 271 -9.32 -5.75 -1.25
C THR A 271 -9.80 -6.57 -2.45
N LEU A 272 -11.11 -6.73 -2.64
CA LEU A 272 -11.65 -7.44 -3.81
C LEU A 272 -11.33 -6.67 -5.11
N PHE A 273 -11.52 -5.35 -5.13
CA PHE A 273 -11.08 -4.52 -6.28
C PHE A 273 -9.58 -4.60 -6.50
N MET A 274 -8.77 -4.66 -5.44
CA MET A 274 -7.32 -4.88 -5.55
C MET A 274 -7.02 -6.22 -6.22
N ILE A 275 -7.71 -7.30 -5.86
CA ILE A 275 -7.56 -8.62 -6.50
C ILE A 275 -7.93 -8.56 -7.97
N VAL A 276 -9.08 -7.98 -8.32
CA VAL A 276 -9.52 -7.81 -9.72
C VAL A 276 -8.45 -7.06 -10.52
N GLY A 277 -7.92 -5.97 -9.94
CA GLY A 277 -6.85 -5.19 -10.56
C GLY A 277 -5.55 -5.96 -10.71
N MET A 278 -5.15 -6.75 -9.72
CA MET A 278 -3.97 -7.61 -9.81
C MET A 278 -4.13 -8.67 -10.91
N VAL A 279 -5.28 -9.35 -10.96
CA VAL A 279 -5.59 -10.35 -12.00
C VAL A 279 -5.61 -9.73 -13.39
N GLY A 280 -6.16 -8.52 -13.54
CA GLY A 280 -6.15 -7.78 -14.82
C GLY A 280 -4.76 -7.28 -15.22
N PHE A 281 -3.94 -6.87 -14.25
CA PHE A 281 -2.61 -6.33 -14.50
C PHE A 281 -1.59 -7.41 -14.88
N THR A 282 -1.73 -8.63 -14.34
CA THR A 282 -0.78 -9.72 -14.58
C THR A 282 -0.60 -10.08 -16.07
N PRO A 283 -1.65 -10.34 -16.87
CA PRO A 283 -1.51 -10.62 -18.30
C PRO A 283 -0.81 -9.48 -19.06
N PHE A 284 -1.14 -8.24 -18.71
CA PHE A 284 -0.49 -7.07 -19.30
C PHE A 284 1.01 -7.04 -18.99
N LEU A 285 1.41 -7.31 -17.75
CA LEU A 285 2.84 -7.38 -17.38
C LEU A 285 3.57 -8.51 -18.11
N LEU A 286 2.92 -9.65 -18.31
CA LEU A 286 3.47 -10.77 -19.09
C LEU A 286 3.64 -10.40 -20.57
N LEU A 287 2.70 -9.68 -21.16
CA LEU A 287 2.79 -9.15 -22.53
C LEU A 287 3.94 -8.15 -22.70
N VAL A 288 4.17 -7.29 -21.70
CA VAL A 288 5.31 -6.38 -21.71
C VAL A 288 6.63 -7.16 -21.71
N MET A 289 6.69 -8.26 -20.96
CA MET A 289 7.89 -9.11 -20.86
C MET A 289 8.10 -10.05 -22.05
N SER A 290 7.04 -10.50 -22.74
CA SER A 290 7.16 -11.47 -23.84
C SER A 290 7.79 -10.88 -25.10
N GLY A 291 7.70 -9.56 -25.28
CA GLY A 291 8.16 -8.89 -26.50
C GLY A 291 7.06 -8.69 -27.55
N ASP A 292 5.87 -9.27 -27.36
CA ASP A 292 4.76 -9.18 -28.33
C ASP A 292 4.18 -7.76 -28.43
N PRO A 293 3.58 -7.35 -29.56
CA PRO A 293 2.99 -6.02 -29.69
C PRO A 293 1.92 -5.74 -28.61
N ILE A 294 1.96 -4.53 -28.03
CA ILE A 294 0.93 -4.08 -27.10
C ILE A 294 -0.20 -3.43 -27.91
N SER A 295 -1.35 -4.09 -27.97
CA SER A 295 -2.61 -3.56 -28.55
C SER A 295 -3.71 -3.55 -27.50
N PHE A 296 -4.58 -2.54 -27.55
CA PHE A 296 -5.76 -2.38 -26.69
C PHE A 296 -7.05 -2.64 -27.47
#